data_AF-A0A9X5X957-F1
#
_entry.id   AF-A0A9X5X957-F1
#
_cell.length_a   1.000
_cell.length_b   1.000
_cell.length_c   1.000
_cell.angle_alpha   90.00
_cell.angle_beta   90.00
_cell.angle_gamma   90.00
#
_symmetry.space_group_name_H-M   'P 1'
#
loop_
_entity.id
_entity.type
_entity.pdbx_description
1 polymer ?
#
loop_
_entity_poly.entity_id
_entity_poly.type
_entity_poly.pdbx_seq_one_letter_code
_entity_poly.pdbx_strand_id
1 'polypeptide(L)'
;TYFTDSKHVVDINQAADITSYVKDLKSYGTIQQQLRDIYTVDGKIYGVPRTGYSMGLIYNRKLFQKAGLDPDKPPATWEEVRADAKKIAAL
;
A
#
# COMPACT_ATOMS: atom_id res chain seq x y z
N THR A 1 6.51 15.94 7.84
CA THR A 1 6.61 15.14 6.61
C THR A 1 6.50 13.66 6.93
N TYR A 2 5.74 12.90 6.14
CA TYR A 2 5.69 11.44 6.28
C TYR A 2 6.87 10.82 5.53
N PHE A 3 7.43 9.74 6.05
CA PHE A 3 8.55 9.03 5.42
C PHE A 3 8.16 8.38 4.08
N THR A 4 6.86 8.31 3.78
CA THR A 4 6.30 7.91 2.48
C THR A 4 6.54 8.95 1.37
N ASP A 5 7.01 10.15 1.72
CA ASP A 5 7.47 11.18 0.78
C ASP A 5 9.01 11.25 0.81
N SER A 6 9.64 10.10 0.53
CA SER A 6 11.08 9.89 0.67
C SER A 6 11.90 10.93 -0.09
N LYS A 7 11.49 11.25 -1.32
CA LYS A 7 12.14 12.29 -2.13
C LYS A 7 12.10 13.65 -1.44
N HIS A 8 10.94 14.08 -0.94
CA HIS A 8 10.85 15.37 -0.26
C HIS A 8 11.72 15.43 1.00
N VAL A 9 11.73 14.37 1.82
CA VAL A 9 12.58 14.30 3.04
C VAL A 9 14.06 14.41 2.68
N VAL A 10 14.48 13.77 1.59
CA VAL A 10 15.86 13.84 1.06
C VAL A 10 16.15 15.25 0.56
N ASP A 11 15.26 15.86 -0.24
CA ASP A 11 15.44 17.19 -0.83
C ASP A 11 15.58 18.30 0.24
N ILE A 12 14.97 18.13 1.41
CA ILE A 12 15.09 19.06 2.56
C ILE A 12 16.19 18.67 3.57
N ASN A 13 17.05 17.72 3.23
CA ASN A 13 18.17 17.24 4.06
C ASN A 13 17.77 16.67 5.42
N GLN A 14 16.59 16.03 5.52
CA GLN A 14 16.10 15.41 6.76
C GLN A 14 16.32 13.89 6.82
N ALA A 15 16.92 13.28 5.80
CA ALA A 15 17.29 11.86 5.79
C ALA A 15 18.79 11.68 5.60
N ALA A 16 19.37 10.73 6.34
CA ALA A 16 20.77 10.33 6.18
C ALA A 16 20.90 9.24 5.09
N ASP A 17 21.95 9.33 4.28
CA ASP A 17 22.34 8.25 3.37
C ASP A 17 22.84 7.05 4.18
N ILE A 18 22.10 5.94 4.16
CA ILE A 18 22.43 4.73 4.91
C ILE A 18 22.97 3.61 4.01
N THR A 19 23.33 3.92 2.77
CA THR A 19 23.75 2.93 1.76
C THR A 19 24.88 2.02 2.25
N SER A 20 25.85 2.55 3.01
CA SER A 20 26.95 1.77 3.57
C SER A 20 26.47 0.70 4.56
N TYR A 21 25.51 1.03 5.42
CA TYR A 21 25.00 0.14 6.47
C TYR A 21 24.09 -0.95 5.92
N VAL A 22 23.37 -0.65 4.84
CA VAL A 22 22.40 -1.58 4.25
C VAL A 22 23.08 -2.69 3.44
N LYS A 23 24.29 -2.45 2.91
CA LYS A 23 25.06 -3.47 2.16
C LYS A 23 25.37 -4.72 2.98
N ASP A 24 25.50 -4.58 4.30
CA ASP A 24 25.80 -5.69 5.21
C ASP A 24 24.54 -6.44 5.67
N LEU A 25 23.35 -5.91 5.38
CA LEU A 25 22.07 -6.53 5.72
C LEU A 25 21.74 -7.65 4.73
N LYS A 26 22.08 -8.90 5.09
CA LYS A 26 21.78 -10.10 4.30
C LYS A 26 20.31 -10.22 3.88
N SER A 27 19.38 -9.74 4.70
CA SER A 27 17.94 -9.79 4.45
C SER A 27 17.40 -8.63 3.60
N TYR A 28 18.20 -7.59 3.30
CA TYR A 28 17.69 -6.47 2.52
C TYR A 28 17.28 -6.91 1.11
N GLY A 29 18.05 -7.80 0.49
CA GLY A 29 17.74 -8.35 -0.83
C GLY A 29 16.47 -9.20 -0.89
N THR A 30 15.96 -9.69 0.25
CA THR A 30 14.72 -10.48 0.29
C THR A 30 13.46 -9.60 0.30
N ILE A 31 13.61 -8.29 0.51
CA ILE A 31 12.50 -7.34 0.45
C ILE A 31 12.15 -7.09 -1.02
N GLN A 32 10.85 -7.15 -1.33
CA GLN A 32 10.31 -6.87 -2.67
C GLN A 32 10.89 -5.56 -3.21
N GLN A 33 11.33 -5.57 -4.47
CA GLN A 33 12.02 -4.43 -5.08
C GLN A 33 11.19 -3.15 -5.01
N GLN A 34 9.88 -3.25 -5.27
CA GLN A 34 8.97 -2.10 -5.25
C GLN A 34 8.95 -1.40 -3.88
N LEU A 35 9.17 -2.14 -2.79
CA LEU A 35 9.23 -1.57 -1.44
C LEU A 35 10.58 -0.93 -1.14
N ARG A 36 11.67 -1.44 -1.73
CA ARG A 36 13.02 -0.87 -1.60
C ARG A 36 13.18 0.41 -2.39
N ASP A 37 12.56 0.46 -3.57
CA ASP A 37 12.63 1.62 -4.47
C ASP A 37 11.98 2.86 -3.86
N ILE A 38 10.94 2.70 -3.02
CA ILE A 38 10.31 3.82 -2.28
C ILE A 38 11.34 4.60 -1.47
N TYR A 39 12.35 3.94 -0.91
CA TYR A 39 13.37 4.58 -0.07
C TYR A 39 14.73 4.75 -0.76
N THR A 40 14.77 4.53 -2.07
CA THR A 40 15.97 4.74 -2.88
C THR A 40 15.79 6.02 -3.71
N VAL A 41 16.62 7.03 -3.46
CA VAL A 41 16.59 8.31 -4.16
C VAL A 41 17.96 8.52 -4.81
N ASP A 42 17.99 8.74 -6.12
CA ASP A 42 19.20 8.94 -6.91
C ASP A 42 20.29 7.86 -6.68
N GLY A 43 19.84 6.61 -6.56
CA GLY A 43 20.71 5.43 -6.37
C GLY A 43 21.23 5.24 -4.94
N LYS A 44 20.82 6.09 -3.99
CA LYS A 44 21.19 6.01 -2.57
C LYS A 44 20.01 5.57 -1.73
N ILE A 45 20.30 4.77 -0.69
CA ILE A 45 19.29 4.20 0.20
C ILE A 45 19.15 5.12 1.41
N TYR A 46 17.94 5.61 1.66
CA TYR A 46 17.62 6.51 2.77
C TYR A 46 16.71 5.88 3.82
N GLY A 47 16.27 4.63 3.62
CA GLY A 47 15.41 3.92 4.56
C GLY A 47 15.33 2.42 4.31
N VAL A 48 14.94 1.68 5.35
CA VAL A 48 14.68 0.23 5.27
C VAL A 48 13.21 -0.02 5.55
N PRO A 49 12.45 -0.64 4.62
CA PRO A 49 11.06 -1.00 4.86
C PRO A 49 10.93 -1.93 6.07
N ARG A 50 10.14 -1.52 7.07
CA ARG A 50 9.84 -2.34 8.26
C ARG A 50 8.45 -2.98 8.20
N THR A 51 7.48 -2.22 7.73
CA THR A 51 6.07 -2.62 7.61
C THR A 51 5.50 -2.03 6.33
N GLY A 52 4.57 -2.74 5.71
CA GLY A 52 3.77 -2.24 4.60
C GLY A 52 2.30 -2.55 4.83
N TYR A 53 1.43 -1.77 4.20
CA TYR A 53 0.01 -2.08 4.10
C TYR A 53 -0.40 -2.00 2.63
N SER A 54 -1.38 -2.81 2.25
CA SER A 54 -2.08 -2.68 0.98
C SER A 54 -3.50 -2.17 1.26
N MET A 55 -4.05 -1.45 0.29
CA MET A 55 -5.46 -1.08 0.33
C MET A 55 -6.27 -2.13 -0.42
N GLY A 56 -7.42 -2.49 0.14
CA GLY A 56 -8.37 -3.40 -0.48
C GLY A 56 -9.79 -3.08 -0.01
N LEU A 57 -10.77 -3.51 -0.79
CA LEU A 57 -12.18 -3.38 -0.41
C LEU A 57 -12.55 -4.55 0.53
N ILE A 58 -12.92 -4.22 1.76
CA ILE A 58 -13.49 -5.18 2.71
C ILE A 58 -15.01 -4.99 2.71
N TYR A 59 -15.77 -6.08 2.57
CA TYR A 59 -17.23 -6.04 2.57
C TYR A 59 -17.84 -7.18 3.37
N ASN A 60 -19.08 -6.97 3.83
CA ASN A 60 -19.82 -7.96 4.61
C ASN A 60 -20.59 -8.90 3.69
N ARG A 61 -20.14 -10.16 3.62
CA ARG A 61 -20.75 -11.21 2.80
C ARG A 61 -22.24 -11.44 3.11
N LYS A 62 -22.66 -11.34 4.38
CA LYS A 62 -24.07 -11.50 4.77
C LYS A 62 -24.93 -10.34 4.28
N LEU A 63 -24.40 -9.12 4.29
CA LEU A 63 -25.12 -7.95 3.74
C LEU A 63 -25.25 -8.04 2.21
N PHE A 64 -24.21 -8.53 1.53
CA PHE A 64 -24.27 -8.79 0.08
C PHE A 64 -25.40 -9.78 -0.23
N GLN A 65 -25.45 -10.92 0.45
CA GLN A 65 -26.52 -11.91 0.28
C GLN A 65 -27.90 -11.33 0.60
N LYS A 66 -28.05 -10.58 1.70
CA LYS A 66 -29.32 -9.92 2.06
C LYS A 66 -29.79 -8.96 0.96
N ALA A 67 -28.86 -8.26 0.30
CA ALA A 67 -29.10 -7.35 -0.83
C ALA A 67 -29.29 -8.04 -2.18
N GLY A 68 -29.29 -9.38 -2.25
CA GLY A 68 -29.38 -10.13 -3.51
C GLY A 68 -28.10 -10.05 -4.37
N LEU A 69 -26.95 -9.75 -3.77
CA LEU A 69 -25.64 -9.72 -4.40
C LEU A 69 -24.88 -11.03 -4.18
N ASP A 70 -24.02 -11.40 -5.14
CA ASP A 70 -23.13 -12.55 -5.05
C ASP A 70 -21.85 -12.18 -4.28
N PRO A 71 -21.64 -12.69 -3.05
CA PRO A 71 -20.45 -12.35 -2.27
C PRO A 71 -19.16 -12.96 -2.84
N ASP A 72 -19.21 -13.85 -3.83
CA ASP A 72 -18.03 -14.42 -4.50
C ASP A 72 -17.68 -13.69 -5.81
N LYS A 73 -18.46 -12.66 -6.17
CA LYS A 73 -18.19 -11.75 -7.29
C LYS A 73 -18.20 -10.30 -6.77
N PRO A 74 -17.17 -9.88 -6.03
CA PRO A 74 -17.09 -8.51 -5.55
C PRO A 74 -17.00 -7.49 -6.70
N PRO A 75 -17.40 -6.23 -6.47
CA PRO A 75 -17.26 -5.19 -7.47
C PRO A 75 -15.79 -4.95 -7.83
N ALA A 76 -15.50 -4.88 -9.13
CA ALA A 76 -14.18 -4.67 -9.70
C ALA A 76 -13.98 -3.22 -10.20
N THR A 77 -15.07 -2.46 -10.35
CA THR A 77 -15.04 -1.04 -10.75
C THR A 77 -15.71 -0.14 -9.71
N TRP A 78 -15.38 1.15 -9.72
CA TRP A 78 -16.01 2.11 -8.81
C TRP A 78 -17.50 2.29 -9.10
N GLU A 79 -17.90 2.14 -10.36
CA GLU A 79 -19.30 2.12 -10.80
C GLU A 79 -20.06 0.97 -10.12
N GLU A 80 -19.48 -0.24 -10.13
CA GLU A 80 -20.06 -1.42 -9.46
C GLU A 80 -20.10 -1.25 -7.96
N VAL A 81 -19.03 -0.73 -7.33
CA VAL A 81 -19.02 -0.41 -5.89
C VAL A 81 -20.20 0.50 -5.53
N ARG A 82 -20.44 1.55 -6.34
CA ARG A 82 -21.58 2.46 -6.11
C ARG A 82 -22.92 1.78 -6.30
N ALA A 83 -23.06 0.89 -7.28
CA ALA A 83 -24.30 0.17 -7.54
C ALA A 83 -24.64 -0.82 -6.41
N ASP A 84 -23.65 -1.59 -5.95
CA ASP A 84 -23.80 -2.56 -4.86
C ASP A 84 -24.08 -1.86 -3.53
N ALA A 85 -23.38 -0.77 -3.24
CA ALA A 85 -23.64 0.04 -2.06
C ALA A 85 -25.08 0.58 -2.01
N LYS A 86 -25.65 1.00 -3.15
CA LYS A 86 -27.06 1.46 -3.23
C LYS A 86 -28.04 0.34 -2.90
N LYS A 87 -27.81 -0.88 -3.41
CA LYS A 87 -28.66 -2.05 -3.10
C LYS A 87 -28.61 -2.40 -1.61
N ILE A 88 -27.42 -2.37 -1.02
CA ILE A 88 -27.24 -2.64 0.41
C ILE A 88 -27.90 -1.55 1.27
N ALA A 89 -27.80 -0.29 0.88
CA ALA A 89 -28.41 0.83 1.60
C ALA A 89 -29.95 0.82 1.58
N ALA A 90 -30.57 0.07 0.67
CA ALA A 90 -32.03 -0.06 0.55
C ALA A 90 -32.64 -1.25 1.36
N LEU A 91 -31.81 -1.93 2.17
CA LEU A 91 -32.19 -3.08 3.03
C LEU A 91 -32.80 -2.70 4.39
#